data_AF-A0A1V8SZ38-F1
#
_entry.id   AF-A0A1V8SZ38-F1
#
_cell.length_a   1.000
_cell.length_b   1.000
_cell.length_c   1.000
_cell.angle_alpha   90.00
_cell.angle_beta   90.00
_cell.angle_gamma   90.00
#
_symmetry.space_group_name_H-M   'P 1'
#
loop_
_entity.id
_entity.type
_entity.pdbx_description
1 polymer ?
#
loop_
_entity_poly.entity_id
_entity_poly.type
_entity_poly.pdbx_seq_one_letter_code
_entity_poly.pdbx_strand_id
1 'polypeptide(L)'
;MTPLLPTSKYTLTPPPLEDLATRLQSALAKNYGHSSVTVSQCPDLRLPPFHLATQGLSSNECIADVGGQANLFPKPRLECKYSLLKIAKAMEMGPEVGSLVGAGAGPFHVVGQNCELAPTLSWKGSFENIENRTYVAKIAKDSGEAIVSKCPSTDCALMVNLFGSSGLPGPVLKITARGRQGSEGSFPKCISTALHEAYGDSQPTFPLNHLEAETTWKTGSPTIPSPHQWCV
;
A
#
# COMPACT_ATOMS: atom_id res chain seq x y z
N MET A 1 22.80 -7.70 -19.42
CA MET A 1 21.93 -7.93 -18.24
C MET A 1 22.11 -6.75 -17.29
N THR A 2 21.05 -6.02 -16.97
CA THR A 2 21.11 -4.95 -15.96
C THR A 2 21.32 -5.61 -14.58
N PRO A 3 22.29 -5.16 -13.76
CA PRO A 3 22.49 -5.76 -12.44
C PRO A 3 21.22 -5.64 -11.62
N LEU A 4 20.83 -6.74 -10.96
CA LEU A 4 19.71 -6.78 -10.03
C LEU A 4 20.01 -5.86 -8.85
N LEU A 5 18.97 -5.23 -8.31
CA LEU A 5 19.08 -4.41 -7.10
C LEU A 5 19.62 -5.29 -5.96
N PRO A 6 20.50 -4.79 -5.07
CA PRO A 6 20.90 -5.53 -3.89
C PRO A 6 19.66 -5.81 -3.03
N THR A 7 19.38 -7.08 -2.77
CA THR A 7 18.14 -7.53 -2.12
C THR A 7 18.43 -8.50 -0.99
N SER A 8 17.69 -8.35 0.12
CA SER A 8 17.60 -9.34 1.19
C SER A 8 16.19 -9.93 1.19
N LYS A 9 16.08 -11.25 1.30
CA LYS A 9 14.79 -11.96 1.28
C LYS A 9 14.51 -12.56 2.66
N TYR A 10 13.27 -12.37 3.12
CA TYR A 10 12.78 -12.92 4.37
C TYR A 10 11.51 -13.71 4.09
N THR A 11 11.49 -14.99 4.45
CA THR A 11 10.30 -15.82 4.33
C THR A 11 9.40 -15.57 5.54
N LEU A 12 8.14 -15.26 5.28
CA LEU A 12 7.12 -15.08 6.31
C LEU A 12 6.25 -16.34 6.38
N THR A 13 5.81 -16.68 7.59
CA THR A 13 4.83 -17.73 7.84
C THR A 13 3.58 -17.09 8.46
N PRO A 14 2.74 -16.42 7.64
CA PRO A 14 1.59 -15.71 8.17
C PRO A 14 0.57 -16.70 8.77
N PRO A 15 -0.08 -16.34 9.88
CA PRO A 15 -1.20 -17.12 10.41
C PRO A 15 -2.41 -17.07 9.46
N PRO A 16 -3.38 -18.00 9.61
CA PRO A 16 -4.64 -17.97 8.85
C PRO A 16 -5.39 -16.64 9.00
N LEU A 17 -6.18 -16.28 7.99
CA LEU A 17 -6.96 -15.03 7.99
C LEU A 17 -7.96 -14.99 9.15
N GLU A 18 -8.51 -16.12 9.56
CA GLU A 18 -9.47 -16.25 10.65
C GLU A 18 -8.84 -15.92 12.01
N ASP A 19 -7.57 -16.32 12.20
CA ASP A 19 -6.80 -16.02 13.41
C ASP A 19 -6.48 -14.52 13.45
N LEU A 20 -6.02 -13.95 12.32
CA LEU A 20 -5.80 -12.52 12.18
C LEU A 20 -7.09 -11.74 12.48
N ALA A 21 -8.22 -12.16 11.91
CA ALA A 21 -9.51 -11.51 12.09
C ALA A 21 -9.90 -11.45 13.58
N THR A 22 -9.77 -12.58 14.28
CA THR A 22 -10.09 -12.70 15.70
C THR A 22 -9.24 -11.77 16.57
N ARG A 23 -7.93 -11.71 16.30
CA ARG A 23 -6.99 -10.86 17.06
C ARG A 23 -7.25 -9.38 16.80
N LEU A 24 -7.39 -9.00 15.54
CA LEU A 24 -7.64 -7.61 15.15
C LEU A 24 -9.00 -7.11 15.61
N GLN A 25 -10.05 -7.95 15.60
CA GLN A 25 -11.37 -7.59 16.12
C GLN A 25 -11.30 -7.14 17.57
N SER A 26 -10.57 -7.88 18.40
CA SER A 26 -10.43 -7.58 19.83
C SER A 26 -9.67 -6.27 20.07
N ALA A 27 -8.64 -5.99 19.27
CA ALA A 27 -7.86 -4.75 19.39
C ALA A 27 -8.61 -3.51 18.88
N LEU A 28 -9.30 -3.63 17.73
CA LEU A 28 -10.07 -2.54 17.16
C LEU A 28 -11.28 -2.17 18.03
N ALA A 29 -11.93 -3.15 18.68
CA ALA A 29 -13.04 -2.88 19.60
C ALA A 29 -12.63 -2.06 20.84
N LYS A 30 -11.35 -2.09 21.24
CA LYS A 30 -10.81 -1.23 22.31
C LYS A 30 -10.54 0.20 21.84
N ASN A 31 -10.36 0.41 20.53
CA ASN A 31 -9.92 1.69 19.96
C ASN A 31 -11.01 2.42 19.18
N TYR A 32 -12.11 1.76 18.83
CA TYR A 32 -13.18 2.29 17.99
C TYR A 32 -14.55 1.93 18.56
N GLY A 33 -15.45 2.91 18.61
CA GLY A 33 -16.81 2.72 19.11
C GLY A 33 -17.64 1.74 18.27
N HIS A 34 -17.25 1.53 17.00
CA HIS A 34 -17.74 0.42 16.19
C HIS A 34 -16.56 -0.18 15.41
N SER A 35 -16.42 -1.50 15.46
CA SER A 35 -15.46 -2.23 14.64
C SER A 35 -15.97 -3.61 14.24
N SER A 36 -15.58 -4.05 13.04
CA SER A 36 -15.84 -5.38 12.52
C SER A 36 -14.63 -5.85 11.72
N VAL A 37 -14.18 -7.09 11.98
CA VAL A 37 -13.13 -7.76 11.22
C VAL A 37 -13.63 -9.13 10.80
N THR A 38 -13.71 -9.37 9.50
CA THR A 38 -14.23 -10.62 8.94
C THR A 38 -13.37 -11.08 7.77
N VAL A 39 -13.34 -12.39 7.53
CA VAL A 39 -12.81 -12.95 6.29
C VAL A 39 -13.95 -12.94 5.27
N SER A 40 -13.73 -12.33 4.12
CA SER A 40 -14.74 -12.25 3.05
C SER A 40 -14.10 -12.33 1.68
N GLN A 41 -14.89 -12.67 0.66
CA GLN A 41 -14.42 -12.64 -0.72
C GLN A 41 -14.09 -11.20 -1.12
N CYS A 42 -12.89 -10.98 -1.68
CA CYS A 42 -12.46 -9.69 -2.17
C CYS A 42 -13.43 -9.18 -3.28
N PRO A 43 -13.95 -7.94 -3.16
CA PRO A 43 -14.73 -7.34 -4.24
C PRO A 43 -13.84 -7.08 -5.46
N ASP A 44 -14.45 -6.81 -6.62
CA ASP A 44 -13.68 -6.40 -7.79
C ASP A 44 -13.13 -4.98 -7.60
N LEU A 45 -11.83 -4.89 -7.30
CA LEU A 45 -11.16 -3.63 -6.96
C LEU A 45 -10.94 -2.70 -8.17
N ARG A 46 -11.34 -3.11 -9.38
CA ARG A 46 -11.35 -2.22 -10.55
C ARG A 46 -12.54 -1.29 -10.56
N LEU A 47 -13.59 -1.64 -9.82
CA LEU A 47 -14.87 -0.92 -9.75
C LEU A 47 -14.84 0.16 -8.65
N PRO A 48 -15.80 1.11 -8.65
CA PRO A 48 -15.96 2.03 -7.54
C PRO A 48 -16.12 1.30 -6.20
N PRO A 49 -15.60 1.86 -5.09
CA PRO A 49 -14.85 3.13 -5.00
C PRO A 49 -13.33 2.98 -5.28
N PHE A 50 -12.85 1.78 -5.59
CA PHE A 50 -11.43 1.41 -5.59
C PHE A 50 -10.66 1.87 -6.83
N HIS A 51 -11.19 1.57 -8.01
CA HIS A 51 -10.58 1.91 -9.31
C HIS A 51 -9.12 1.45 -9.50
N LEU A 52 -8.66 0.41 -8.80
CA LEU A 52 -7.32 -0.13 -8.90
C LEU A 52 -7.06 -0.77 -10.28
N ALA A 53 -5.78 -1.03 -10.57
CA ALA A 53 -5.35 -1.76 -11.78
C ALA A 53 -5.62 -3.27 -11.71
N THR A 54 -6.03 -3.80 -10.56
CA THR A 54 -6.18 -5.23 -10.28
C THR A 54 -7.60 -5.58 -9.85
N GLN A 55 -8.03 -6.82 -10.12
CA GLN A 55 -9.35 -7.32 -9.72
C GLN A 55 -9.39 -7.67 -8.22
N GLY A 56 -8.32 -8.24 -7.68
CA GLY A 56 -8.22 -8.60 -6.27
C GLY A 56 -6.79 -8.45 -5.73
N LEU A 57 -6.55 -9.01 -4.54
CA LEU A 57 -5.29 -8.90 -3.80
C LEU A 57 -4.63 -10.25 -3.51
N SER A 58 -5.20 -11.35 -4.00
CA SER A 58 -4.83 -12.69 -3.56
C SER A 58 -3.84 -13.40 -4.49
N SER A 59 -3.26 -14.47 -3.96
CA SER A 59 -2.29 -15.40 -4.54
C SER A 59 -0.88 -14.84 -4.70
N ASN A 60 0.11 -15.59 -4.22
CA ASN A 60 1.54 -15.26 -4.31
C ASN A 60 1.87 -13.88 -3.72
N GLU A 61 1.33 -13.63 -2.53
CA GLU A 61 1.50 -12.38 -1.79
C GLU A 61 2.95 -12.19 -1.35
N CYS A 62 3.49 -10.99 -1.57
CA CYS A 62 4.81 -10.59 -1.10
C CYS A 62 4.86 -9.07 -0.85
N ILE A 63 5.90 -8.62 -0.17
CA ILE A 63 6.10 -7.21 0.17
C ILE A 63 7.50 -6.79 -0.24
N ALA A 64 7.65 -5.54 -0.66
CA ALA A 64 8.95 -4.90 -0.79
C ALA A 64 9.01 -3.63 0.05
N ASP A 65 10.12 -3.49 0.77
CA ASP A 65 10.55 -2.24 1.39
C ASP A 65 11.83 -1.80 0.68
N VAL A 66 11.74 -0.71 -0.08
CA VAL A 66 12.82 -0.26 -0.97
C VAL A 66 13.29 1.11 -0.54
N GLY A 67 14.59 1.26 -0.32
CA GLY A 67 15.19 2.52 0.06
C GLY A 67 14.91 2.87 1.53
N GLY A 68 14.45 4.09 1.79
CA GLY A 68 14.06 4.52 3.12
C GLY A 68 14.35 6.00 3.39
N GLN A 69 13.99 6.46 4.59
CA GLN A 69 14.12 7.87 4.99
C GLN A 69 15.57 8.40 4.94
N ALA A 70 16.56 7.52 5.10
CA ALA A 70 17.97 7.86 4.95
C ALA A 70 18.35 8.33 3.53
N ASN A 71 17.54 8.03 2.51
CA ASN A 71 17.72 8.58 1.17
C ASN A 71 17.15 10.00 1.03
N LEU A 72 16.34 10.46 1.98
CA LEU A 72 15.71 11.78 1.97
C LEU A 72 16.44 12.77 2.91
N PHE A 73 16.85 12.32 4.10
CA PHE A 73 17.48 13.15 5.13
C PHE A 73 18.92 12.72 5.44
N PRO A 74 19.83 13.65 5.78
CA PRO A 74 19.63 15.10 5.91
C PRO A 74 19.63 15.85 4.57
N LYS A 75 20.14 15.24 3.51
CA LYS A 75 20.07 15.75 2.14
C LYS A 75 19.54 14.64 1.22
N PRO A 76 18.67 14.98 0.25
CA PRO A 76 18.09 13.97 -0.62
C PRO A 76 19.16 13.39 -1.57
N ARG A 77 19.19 12.06 -1.64
CA ARG A 77 20.02 11.27 -2.55
C ARG A 77 19.30 11.10 -3.89
N LEU A 78 19.42 12.12 -4.75
CA LEU A 78 18.69 12.19 -6.02
C LEU A 78 19.13 11.12 -7.04
N GLU A 79 20.19 10.37 -6.78
CA GLU A 79 20.57 9.19 -7.53
C GLU A 79 19.70 7.96 -7.21
N CYS A 80 18.99 7.95 -6.08
CA CYS A 80 18.11 6.86 -5.66
C CYS A 80 16.80 6.87 -6.47
N LYS A 81 16.86 6.34 -7.68
CA LYS A 81 15.74 6.18 -8.61
C LYS A 81 15.49 4.70 -8.84
N TYR A 82 14.23 4.31 -8.84
CA TYR A 82 13.81 2.92 -9.02
C TYR A 82 12.69 2.82 -10.05
N SER A 83 12.40 1.59 -10.47
CA SER A 83 11.27 1.26 -11.35
C SER A 83 10.44 0.18 -10.67
N LEU A 84 9.14 0.39 -10.57
CA LEU A 84 8.19 -0.55 -9.99
C LEU A 84 8.29 -1.93 -10.67
N LEU A 85 8.51 -1.98 -11.98
CA LEU A 85 8.69 -3.24 -12.72
C LEU A 85 10.02 -3.93 -12.41
N LYS A 86 11.10 -3.17 -12.20
CA LYS A 86 12.38 -3.75 -11.75
C LYS A 86 12.27 -4.26 -10.32
N ILE A 87 11.52 -3.57 -9.48
CA ILE A 87 11.22 -4.02 -8.11
C ILE A 87 10.38 -5.30 -8.14
N ALA A 88 9.33 -5.39 -8.96
CA ALA A 88 8.53 -6.62 -9.12
C ALA A 88 9.39 -7.84 -9.51
N LYS A 89 10.36 -7.64 -10.41
CA LYS A 89 11.34 -8.68 -10.78
C LYS A 89 12.25 -9.05 -9.61
N ALA A 90 12.69 -8.07 -8.82
CA ALA A 90 13.50 -8.29 -7.62
C ALA A 90 12.71 -8.95 -6.48
N MET A 91 11.38 -8.78 -6.46
CA MET A 91 10.43 -9.50 -5.60
C MET A 91 10.15 -10.93 -6.09
N GLU A 92 10.82 -11.38 -7.15
CA GLU A 92 10.63 -12.70 -7.78
C GLU A 92 9.19 -12.94 -8.29
N MET A 93 8.45 -11.88 -8.62
CA MET A 93 7.11 -12.01 -9.18
C MET A 93 7.14 -12.52 -10.63
N GLY A 94 6.19 -13.38 -10.99
CA GLY A 94 6.08 -13.96 -12.32
C GLY A 94 5.56 -12.97 -13.38
N PRO A 95 5.96 -13.10 -14.66
CA PRO A 95 5.50 -12.22 -15.74
C PRO A 95 4.08 -12.54 -16.25
N GLU A 96 3.54 -13.72 -15.93
CA GLU A 96 2.24 -14.19 -16.45
C GLU A 96 1.07 -13.37 -15.93
N VAL A 97 1.09 -13.03 -14.64
CA VAL A 97 0.07 -12.18 -14.02
C VAL A 97 0.64 -11.61 -12.73
N GLY A 98 0.34 -10.35 -12.45
CA GLY A 98 0.65 -9.77 -11.16
C GLY A 98 0.20 -8.33 -11.02
N SER A 99 0.29 -7.84 -9.80
CA SER A 99 -0.10 -6.49 -9.42
C SER A 99 0.77 -5.95 -8.31
N LEU A 100 0.96 -4.63 -8.32
CA LEU A 100 1.60 -3.87 -7.25
C LEU A 100 0.64 -2.78 -6.76
N VAL A 101 0.51 -2.65 -5.44
CA VAL A 101 -0.10 -1.49 -4.79
C VAL A 101 0.83 -1.02 -3.67
N GLY A 102 0.82 0.26 -3.33
CA GLY A 102 1.73 0.74 -2.29
C GLY A 102 1.65 2.22 -1.99
N ALA A 103 2.72 2.72 -1.39
CA ALA A 103 2.98 4.13 -1.17
C ALA A 103 4.49 4.41 -1.26
N GLY A 104 4.88 5.61 -1.68
CA GLY A 104 6.29 5.99 -1.71
C GLY A 104 6.51 7.40 -2.26
N ALA A 105 7.77 7.77 -2.48
CA ALA A 105 8.07 9.04 -3.12
C ALA A 105 8.01 8.91 -4.65
N GLY A 106 7.34 9.87 -5.27
CA GLY A 106 7.13 9.88 -6.71
C GLY A 106 8.40 10.21 -7.50
N PRO A 107 8.39 9.90 -8.81
CA PRO A 107 9.56 10.08 -9.66
C PRO A 107 9.77 11.57 -9.97
N PHE A 108 10.48 12.28 -9.10
CA PHE A 108 10.77 13.71 -9.27
C PHE A 108 11.47 14.02 -10.60
N HIS A 109 12.23 13.06 -11.15
CA HIS A 109 12.90 13.18 -12.45
C HIS A 109 11.94 13.10 -13.64
N VAL A 110 10.73 12.58 -13.44
CA VAL A 110 9.66 12.54 -14.45
C VAL A 110 8.68 13.69 -14.23
N VAL A 111 8.26 13.91 -12.99
CA VAL A 111 7.24 14.92 -12.63
C VAL A 111 7.82 16.34 -12.60
N GLY A 112 9.15 16.48 -12.48
CA GLY A 112 9.86 17.76 -12.41
C GLY A 112 9.85 18.42 -11.02
N GLN A 113 9.34 17.73 -10.01
CA GLN A 113 9.35 18.16 -8.60
C GLN A 113 9.05 16.98 -7.66
N ASN A 114 9.27 17.20 -6.36
CA ASN A 114 8.87 16.25 -5.34
C ASN A 114 7.35 16.04 -5.35
N CYS A 115 6.95 14.78 -5.16
CA CYS A 115 5.57 14.34 -5.11
C CYS A 115 5.47 13.05 -4.30
N GLU A 116 4.29 12.81 -3.74
CA GLU A 116 3.90 11.52 -3.18
C GLU A 116 3.41 10.60 -4.30
N LEU A 117 3.62 9.29 -4.14
CA LEU A 117 3.22 8.26 -5.09
C LEU A 117 2.22 7.31 -4.44
N ALA A 118 1.14 7.01 -5.15
CA ALA A 118 0.20 5.93 -4.84
C ALA A 118 0.24 4.89 -5.96
N PRO A 119 1.21 3.94 -5.94
CA PRO A 119 1.30 2.85 -6.90
C PRO A 119 0.01 2.04 -7.00
N THR A 120 -0.45 1.85 -8.23
CA THR A 120 -1.38 0.77 -8.59
C THR A 120 -1.12 0.36 -10.04
N LEU A 121 -0.54 -0.82 -10.18
CA LEU A 121 -0.03 -1.35 -11.44
C LEU A 121 -0.43 -2.81 -11.55
N SER A 122 -0.80 -3.29 -12.73
CA SER A 122 -0.93 -4.73 -13.00
C SER A 122 -0.35 -5.09 -14.35
N TRP A 123 -0.09 -6.38 -14.56
CA TRP A 123 0.37 -6.92 -15.83
C TRP A 123 -0.24 -8.28 -16.12
N LYS A 124 -0.27 -8.64 -17.41
CA LYS A 124 -0.75 -9.95 -17.87
C LYS A 124 0.04 -10.43 -19.10
N GLY A 125 0.59 -11.64 -19.03
CA GLY A 125 1.37 -12.30 -20.07
C GLY A 125 2.80 -11.76 -20.25
N SER A 126 3.09 -10.54 -19.79
CA SER A 126 4.43 -9.95 -19.79
C SER A 126 4.47 -8.69 -18.92
N PHE A 127 5.63 -8.36 -18.37
CA PHE A 127 5.91 -7.07 -17.72
C PHE A 127 5.87 -5.87 -18.68
N GLU A 128 5.74 -6.10 -19.99
CA GLU A 128 5.54 -5.05 -21.00
C GLU A 128 4.06 -4.72 -21.22
N ASN A 129 3.16 -5.65 -20.89
CA ASN A 129 1.72 -5.46 -21.03
C ASN A 129 1.11 -5.03 -19.68
N ILE A 130 1.30 -3.74 -19.37
CA ILE A 130 0.94 -3.15 -18.09
C ILE A 130 -0.34 -2.32 -18.17
N GLU A 131 -1.15 -2.38 -17.11
CA GLU A 131 -2.17 -1.38 -16.79
C GLU A 131 -1.62 -0.52 -15.64
N ASN A 132 -1.24 0.72 -15.93
CA ASN A 132 -0.75 1.66 -14.93
C ASN A 132 -1.85 2.64 -14.52
N ARG A 133 -2.32 2.53 -13.29
CA ARG A 133 -3.27 3.45 -12.67
C ARG A 133 -2.66 4.24 -11.51
N THR A 134 -1.34 4.24 -11.39
CA THR A 134 -0.60 4.93 -10.34
C THR A 134 -0.92 6.43 -10.35
N TYR A 135 -1.07 7.01 -9.17
CA TYR A 135 -1.26 8.45 -9.00
C TYR A 135 -0.05 9.10 -8.35
N VAL A 136 0.15 10.38 -8.64
CA VAL A 136 1.04 11.27 -7.90
C VAL A 136 0.25 12.42 -7.31
N ALA A 137 0.63 12.83 -6.10
CA ALA A 137 0.15 14.04 -5.45
C ALA A 137 1.31 15.02 -5.27
N LYS A 138 1.13 16.27 -5.69
CA LYS A 138 2.17 17.30 -5.63
C LYS A 138 1.60 18.64 -5.19
N ILE A 139 2.44 19.51 -4.65
CA ILE A 139 2.06 20.88 -4.29
C ILE A 139 2.28 21.80 -5.48
N ALA A 140 1.24 22.54 -5.86
CA ALA A 140 1.28 23.59 -6.88
C ALA A 140 2.21 24.71 -6.42
N LYS A 141 3.13 25.17 -7.29
CA LYS A 141 4.15 26.17 -6.89
C LYS A 141 3.57 27.57 -6.68
N ASP A 142 2.47 27.85 -7.38
CA ASP A 142 1.78 29.13 -7.40
C ASP A 142 0.73 29.24 -6.28
N SER A 143 -0.15 28.25 -6.14
CA SER A 143 -1.24 28.28 -5.16
C SER A 143 -0.91 27.61 -3.83
N GLY A 144 0.08 26.71 -3.79
CA GLY A 144 0.33 25.84 -2.63
C GLY A 144 -0.70 24.71 -2.46
N GLU A 145 -1.63 24.54 -3.41
CA GLU A 145 -2.67 23.51 -3.33
C GLU A 145 -2.14 22.12 -3.71
N ALA A 146 -2.80 21.08 -3.19
CA ALA A 146 -2.51 19.70 -3.58
C ALA A 146 -3.16 19.36 -4.93
N ILE A 147 -2.34 18.96 -5.89
CA ILE A 147 -2.75 18.49 -7.21
C ILE A 147 -2.52 16.98 -7.28
N VAL A 148 -3.58 16.24 -7.62
CA VAL A 148 -3.53 14.79 -7.85
C VAL A 148 -3.68 14.51 -9.34
N SER A 149 -2.83 13.66 -9.89
CA SER A 149 -2.87 13.29 -11.32
C SER A 149 -2.31 11.89 -11.54
N LYS A 150 -2.63 11.26 -12.67
CA LYS A 150 -2.05 9.96 -13.04
C LYS A 150 -0.54 10.11 -13.28
N CYS A 151 0.23 9.14 -12.78
CA CYS A 151 1.67 9.06 -13.03
C CYS A 151 1.91 8.53 -14.45
N PRO A 152 2.68 9.24 -15.31
CA PRO A 152 2.95 8.80 -16.68
C PRO A 152 4.07 7.74 -16.77
N SER A 153 4.62 7.30 -15.63
CA SER A 153 5.77 6.40 -15.56
C SER A 153 5.56 5.28 -14.54
N THR A 154 6.36 4.23 -14.66
CA THR A 154 6.51 3.18 -13.64
C THR A 154 7.64 3.48 -12.66
N ASP A 155 8.24 4.67 -12.74
CA ASP A 155 9.35 5.04 -11.88
C ASP A 155 8.87 5.51 -10.50
N CYS A 156 9.73 5.32 -9.52
CA CYS A 156 9.63 5.91 -8.20
C CYS A 156 11.02 6.37 -7.75
N ALA A 157 11.11 7.04 -6.61
CA ALA A 157 12.39 7.53 -6.11
C ALA A 157 12.45 7.46 -4.58
N LEU A 158 13.67 7.55 -4.03
CA LEU A 158 14.00 7.65 -2.60
C LEU A 158 13.56 6.45 -1.74
N MET A 159 12.25 6.22 -1.61
CA MET A 159 11.66 5.11 -0.88
C MET A 159 10.30 4.68 -1.46
N VAL A 160 9.99 3.39 -1.37
CA VAL A 160 8.66 2.86 -1.69
C VAL A 160 8.40 1.57 -0.90
N ASN A 161 7.19 1.45 -0.37
CA ASN A 161 6.67 0.23 0.24
C ASN A 161 5.57 -0.33 -0.66
N LEU A 162 5.72 -1.58 -1.08
CA LEU A 162 4.85 -2.22 -2.06
C LEU A 162 4.31 -3.54 -1.52
N PHE A 163 3.02 -3.78 -1.79
CA PHE A 163 2.41 -5.09 -1.83
C PHE A 163 2.45 -5.65 -3.24
N GLY A 164 2.93 -6.87 -3.40
CA GLY A 164 2.82 -7.67 -4.61
C GLY A 164 1.85 -8.82 -4.43
N SER A 165 1.05 -9.10 -5.44
CA SER A 165 0.26 -10.34 -5.55
C SER A 165 0.01 -10.68 -7.01
N SER A 166 -0.61 -11.82 -7.27
CA SER A 166 -1.13 -12.20 -8.59
C SER A 166 -2.35 -11.36 -8.98
N GLY A 167 -2.91 -10.57 -8.06
CA GLY A 167 -4.06 -9.69 -8.34
C GLY A 167 -5.37 -10.44 -8.54
N LEU A 168 -5.45 -11.69 -8.07
CA LEU A 168 -6.60 -12.56 -8.30
C LEU A 168 -7.67 -12.37 -7.21
N PRO A 169 -8.94 -12.71 -7.50
CA PRO A 169 -9.95 -12.83 -6.47
C PRO A 169 -9.57 -13.88 -5.42
N GLY A 170 -9.94 -13.64 -4.17
CA GLY A 170 -9.75 -14.59 -3.08
C GLY A 170 -10.25 -14.02 -1.75
N PRO A 171 -10.14 -14.80 -0.67
CA PRO A 171 -10.50 -14.34 0.66
C PRO A 171 -9.53 -13.25 1.14
N VAL A 172 -10.07 -12.21 1.77
CA VAL A 172 -9.32 -11.08 2.36
C VAL A 172 -9.93 -10.70 3.71
N LEU A 173 -9.15 -9.95 4.52
CA LEU A 173 -9.68 -9.29 5.71
C LEU A 173 -10.47 -8.05 5.32
N LYS A 174 -11.78 -8.06 5.59
CA LYS A 174 -12.64 -6.89 5.54
C LYS A 174 -12.70 -6.26 6.91
N ILE A 175 -12.20 -5.02 7.02
CA ILE A 175 -12.14 -4.29 8.29
C ILE A 175 -12.97 -3.03 8.23
N THR A 176 -13.95 -2.90 9.13
CA THR A 176 -14.68 -1.67 9.37
C THR A 176 -14.30 -1.14 10.74
N ALA A 177 -13.97 0.14 10.84
CA ALA A 177 -13.68 0.81 12.11
C ALA A 177 -14.23 2.25 12.07
N ARG A 178 -15.06 2.62 13.05
CA ARG A 178 -15.75 3.91 13.10
C ARG A 178 -15.73 4.50 14.51
N GLY A 179 -15.61 5.82 14.60
CA GLY A 179 -15.58 6.55 15.86
C GLY A 179 -14.39 6.16 16.72
N ARG A 180 -13.18 6.56 16.33
CA ARG A 180 -11.96 6.33 17.11
C ARG A 180 -12.10 6.94 18.51
N GLN A 181 -11.87 6.13 19.53
CA GLN A 181 -12.00 6.48 20.96
C GLN A 181 -10.74 6.13 21.77
N GLY A 182 -9.88 5.24 21.25
CA GLY A 182 -8.66 4.82 21.93
C GLY A 182 -7.49 5.80 21.78
N SER A 183 -6.41 5.51 22.49
CA SER A 183 -5.17 6.31 22.50
C SER A 183 -4.26 6.05 21.29
N GLU A 184 -4.54 5.02 20.49
CA GLU A 184 -3.74 4.72 19.31
C GLU A 184 -3.85 5.82 18.25
N GLY A 185 -2.69 6.22 17.70
CA GLY A 185 -2.57 7.41 16.85
C GLY A 185 -3.23 7.28 15.47
N SER A 186 -3.41 6.06 14.96
CA SER A 186 -4.01 5.82 13.65
C SER A 186 -4.56 4.39 13.51
N PHE A 187 -5.35 4.15 12.46
CA PHE A 187 -5.85 2.81 12.12
C PHE A 187 -4.74 1.81 11.78
N PRO A 188 -3.77 2.12 10.89
CA PRO A 188 -2.63 1.23 10.65
C PRO A 188 -1.81 0.95 11.90
N LYS A 189 -1.60 1.97 12.76
CA LYS A 189 -0.86 1.79 14.00
C LYS A 189 -1.57 0.82 14.94
N CYS A 190 -2.89 0.97 15.11
CA CYS A 190 -3.68 0.04 15.91
C CYS A 190 -3.53 -1.42 15.43
N ILE A 191 -3.48 -1.64 14.12
CA ILE A 191 -3.35 -2.97 13.53
C ILE A 191 -1.94 -3.51 13.72
N SER A 192 -0.91 -2.71 13.44
CA SER A 192 0.48 -3.08 13.66
C SER A 192 0.76 -3.41 15.13
N THR A 193 0.27 -2.59 16.07
CA THR A 193 0.39 -2.87 17.52
C THR A 193 -0.31 -4.19 17.87
N ALA A 194 -1.54 -4.40 17.38
CA ALA A 194 -2.31 -5.60 17.69
C ALA A 194 -1.63 -6.90 17.19
N LEU A 195 -1.07 -6.88 15.99
CA LEU A 195 -0.33 -8.02 15.45
C LEU A 195 0.96 -8.27 16.23
N HIS A 196 1.71 -7.21 16.54
CA HIS A 196 2.91 -7.32 17.35
C HIS A 196 2.62 -7.90 18.75
N GLU A 197 1.55 -7.44 19.43
CA GLU A 197 1.13 -7.99 20.72
C GLU A 197 0.71 -9.46 20.64
N ALA A 198 0.11 -9.88 19.51
CA ALA A 198 -0.39 -11.24 19.35
C ALA A 198 0.70 -12.26 18.96
N TYR A 199 1.71 -11.84 18.19
CA TYR A 199 2.67 -12.74 17.54
C TYR A 199 4.13 -12.47 17.94
N GLY A 200 4.42 -11.31 18.54
CA GLY A 200 5.75 -10.93 19.00
C GLY A 200 6.79 -10.84 17.88
N ASP A 201 8.06 -10.76 18.28
CA ASP A 201 9.20 -10.67 17.35
C ASP A 201 9.55 -12.01 16.68
N SER A 202 9.05 -13.13 17.23
CA SER A 202 9.38 -14.49 16.77
C SER A 202 8.56 -14.92 15.54
N GLN A 203 7.46 -14.23 15.26
CA GLN A 203 6.66 -14.37 14.06
C GLN A 203 6.48 -12.98 13.45
N PRO A 204 7.40 -12.54 12.57
CA PRO A 204 7.32 -11.21 11.97
C PRO A 204 6.01 -11.09 11.18
N THR A 205 5.01 -10.52 11.83
CA THR A 205 3.78 -10.05 11.23
C THR A 205 4.05 -8.61 10.84
N PHE A 206 4.49 -8.40 9.60
CA PHE A 206 4.72 -7.04 9.12
C PHE A 206 3.40 -6.24 9.12
N PRO A 207 3.46 -4.90 9.23
CA PRO A 207 2.27 -4.06 9.19
C PRO A 207 1.46 -4.45 7.96
N LEU A 208 0.23 -4.89 8.19
CA LEU A 208 -0.70 -5.15 7.11
C LEU A 208 -0.96 -3.80 6.43
N ASN A 209 -0.18 -3.51 5.40
CA ASN A 209 -0.45 -2.50 4.38
C ASN A 209 -1.62 -2.94 3.47
N HIS A 210 -2.38 -3.95 3.90
CA HIS A 210 -3.37 -4.69 3.14
C HIS A 210 -4.66 -4.71 3.95
N LEU A 211 -5.31 -3.55 3.98
CA LEU A 211 -6.58 -3.37 4.66
C LEU A 211 -7.54 -2.69 3.70
N GLU A 212 -8.59 -3.40 3.34
CA GLU A 212 -9.79 -2.74 2.86
C GLU A 212 -10.42 -2.02 4.06
N ALA A 213 -10.11 -0.73 4.20
CA ALA A 213 -10.69 0.16 5.19
C ALA A 213 -11.52 1.22 4.45
N GLU A 214 -12.84 1.04 4.45
CA GLU A 214 -13.75 2.09 4.04
C GLU A 214 -13.77 3.18 5.14
N THR A 215 -12.84 4.12 5.02
CA THR A 215 -12.71 5.21 6.00
C THR A 215 -13.42 6.44 5.46
N THR A 216 -14.67 6.66 5.87
CA THR A 216 -15.36 7.94 5.67
C THR A 216 -14.90 8.94 6.74
N TRP A 217 -14.06 9.90 6.35
CA TRP A 217 -13.74 11.06 7.18
C TRP A 217 -14.74 12.19 6.89
N LYS A 218 -15.37 12.75 7.94
CA LYS A 218 -15.82 14.14 7.92
C LYS A 218 -14.64 14.99 8.40
N THR A 219 -13.83 15.52 7.48
CA THR A 219 -12.90 16.60 7.85
C THR A 219 -13.73 17.84 8.15
N GLY A 220 -13.53 18.47 9.31
CA GLY A 220 -14.21 19.71 9.72
C GLY A 220 -13.79 20.96 8.92
N SER A 221 -13.40 20.82 7.65
CA SER A 221 -13.16 21.92 6.73
C SER A 221 -14.22 21.91 5.63
N PRO A 222 -14.94 23.03 5.39
CA PRO A 222 -16.11 23.07 4.51
C PRO A 222 -15.80 22.98 3.00
N THR A 223 -14.58 22.62 2.61
CA THR A 223 -14.10 22.74 1.21
C THR A 223 -13.51 21.48 0.60
N ILE A 224 -13.52 20.33 1.30
CA ILE A 224 -12.96 19.08 0.76
C ILE A 224 -14.05 17.99 0.75
N PRO A 225 -14.50 17.52 -0.42
CA PRO A 225 -15.32 16.31 -0.52
C PRO A 225 -14.55 15.14 0.12
N SER A 226 -15.21 14.37 0.98
CA SER A 226 -14.63 13.26 1.75
C SER A 226 -13.72 12.38 0.87
N PRO A 227 -12.38 12.47 1.03
CA PRO A 227 -11.50 11.57 0.32
C PRO A 227 -11.59 10.21 1.02
N HIS A 228 -11.95 9.17 0.27
CA HIS A 228 -11.69 7.80 0.67
C HIS A 228 -10.17 7.67 0.76
N GLN A 229 -9.62 7.80 1.97
CA GLN A 229 -8.19 7.69 2.20
C GLN A 229 -7.86 6.21 2.38
N TRP A 230 -7.10 5.68 1.43
CA TRP A 230 -6.52 4.35 1.49
C TRP A 230 -5.48 4.30 2.60
N CYS A 231 -5.59 3.33 3.50
CA CYS A 231 -4.43 2.86 4.24
C CYS A 231 -3.74 1.83 3.34
N VAL A 232 -2.69 2.28 2.64
CA VAL A 232 -1.69 1.41 2.01
C VAL A 232 -0.40 1.53 2.81
#